data_AF-A0A1X6YXC4-F1
#
_entry.id   AF-A0A1X6YXC4-F1
#
_cell.length_a   1.000
_cell.length_b   1.000
_cell.length_c   1.000
_cell.angle_alpha   90.00
_cell.angle_beta   90.00
_cell.angle_gamma   90.00
#
_symmetry.space_group_name_H-M   'P 1'
#
loop_
_entity.id
_entity.type
_entity.pdbx_description
1 polymer ?
#
loop_
_entity_poly.entity_id
_entity_poly.type
_entity_poly.pdbx_seq_one_letter_code
_entity_poly.pdbx_strand_id
1 'polypeptide(L)'
;MTEFKPLQSGAWDLAQGTNHRESADGYHSVILRGDLYRVIACKDHLQWIIQRRAGVRHGGVRWDSFAYCRTRDALIRRWTGLHVDGSTDWPSLERLPAQIGRS
;
A
#
# COMPACT_ATOMS: atom_id res chain seq x y z
N MET A 1 -2.17 1.02 22.22
CA MET A 1 -2.19 0.20 21.00
C MET A 1 -3.12 0.91 20.04
N THR A 2 -2.57 1.61 19.04
CA THR A 2 -3.41 2.36 18.09
C THR A 2 -3.98 1.35 17.10
N GLU A 3 -5.25 1.02 17.27
CA GLU A 3 -6.02 0.19 16.36
C GLU A 3 -6.19 0.95 15.03
N PHE A 4 -5.62 0.41 13.95
CA PHE A 4 -5.88 0.92 12.60
C PHE A 4 -7.26 0.46 12.16
N LYS A 5 -8.28 1.30 12.44
CA LYS A 5 -9.65 1.04 12.02
C LYS A 5 -9.77 1.19 10.50
N PRO A 6 -10.24 0.17 9.76
CA PRO A 6 -10.35 0.25 8.30
C PRO A 6 -11.40 1.28 7.89
N LEU A 7 -11.07 2.07 6.87
CA LEU A 7 -11.93 3.10 6.29
C LEU A 7 -12.79 2.49 5.18
N GLN A 8 -14.08 2.29 5.44
CA GLN A 8 -14.99 1.74 4.43
C GLN A 8 -15.39 2.75 3.35
N SER A 9 -15.39 2.20 2.12
CA SER A 9 -16.23 2.45 0.94
C SER A 9 -16.03 3.69 0.06
N GLY A 10 -15.57 3.41 -1.17
CA GLY A 10 -15.64 4.23 -2.37
C GLY A 10 -14.59 3.79 -3.38
N ALA A 11 -14.88 2.78 -4.22
CA ALA A 11 -14.08 2.30 -5.38
C ALA A 11 -12.58 1.96 -5.18
N TRP A 12 -12.07 1.94 -3.95
CA TRP A 12 -10.74 1.43 -3.60
C TRP A 12 -10.93 0.17 -2.77
N ASP A 13 -11.00 -0.98 -3.44
CA ASP A 13 -11.21 -2.28 -2.79
C ASP A 13 -10.08 -2.51 -1.77
N LEU A 14 -10.44 -2.42 -0.49
CA LEU A 14 -9.55 -2.77 0.62
C LEU A 14 -9.30 -4.27 0.54
N ALA A 15 -8.30 -4.67 -0.24
CA ALA A 15 -7.85 -6.04 -0.35
C ALA A 15 -7.19 -6.49 0.96
N GLN A 16 -7.99 -6.68 2.01
CA GLN A 16 -7.56 -7.34 3.24
C GLN A 16 -7.54 -8.85 2.95
N GLY A 17 -6.46 -9.31 2.31
CA GLY A 17 -6.26 -10.73 2.13
C GLY A 17 -5.80 -11.41 3.43
N THR A 18 -5.65 -12.73 3.41
CA THR A 18 -5.21 -13.51 4.59
C THR A 18 -3.73 -13.90 4.52
N ASN A 19 -3.02 -13.46 3.47
CA ASN A 19 -1.65 -13.89 3.23
C ASN A 19 -0.65 -13.02 4.02
N HIS A 20 0.34 -13.68 4.61
CA HIS A 20 1.45 -13.02 5.33
C HIS A 20 2.65 -12.69 4.42
N ARG A 21 2.66 -13.14 3.16
CA ARG A 21 3.72 -12.86 2.20
C ARG A 21 3.50 -11.50 1.53
N GLU A 22 4.37 -10.54 1.80
CA GLU A 22 4.29 -9.16 1.25
C GLU A 22 4.22 -9.10 -0.28
N SER A 23 4.75 -10.10 -1.00
CA SER A 23 4.70 -10.16 -2.47
C SER A 23 3.42 -10.80 -3.02
N ALA A 24 2.60 -11.41 -2.18
CA ALA A 24 1.38 -12.10 -2.61
C ALA A 24 0.26 -11.10 -2.92
N ASP A 25 -0.61 -11.46 -3.87
CA ASP A 25 -1.72 -10.59 -4.24
C ASP A 25 -2.65 -10.30 -3.06
N GLY A 26 -3.06 -11.34 -2.33
CA GLY A 26 -3.89 -11.25 -1.12
C GLY A 26 -3.09 -10.99 0.15
N TYR A 27 -2.07 -10.14 0.12
CA TYR A 27 -1.36 -9.75 1.33
C TYR A 27 -2.29 -8.95 2.27
N HIS A 28 -2.26 -9.26 3.57
CA HIS A 28 -3.25 -8.73 4.50
C HIS A 28 -3.15 -7.22 4.77
N SER A 29 -1.95 -6.63 4.72
CA SER A 29 -1.76 -5.21 5.04
C SER A 29 -1.71 -4.29 3.81
N VAL A 30 -2.54 -4.53 2.80
CA VAL A 30 -2.70 -3.61 1.66
C VAL A 30 -3.52 -2.39 2.09
N ILE A 31 -2.99 -1.20 1.83
CA ILE A 31 -3.62 0.09 2.19
C ILE A 31 -4.36 0.67 0.97
N LEU A 32 -3.73 0.57 -0.20
CA LEU A 32 -4.23 1.12 -1.44
C LEU A 32 -3.78 0.22 -2.59
N ARG A 33 -4.65 -0.01 -3.57
CA ARG A 33 -4.37 -0.83 -4.74
C ARG A 33 -4.82 -0.11 -5.99
N GLY A 34 -3.92 -0.02 -6.97
CA GLY A 34 -4.23 0.26 -8.37
C GLY A 34 -3.84 -0.93 -9.25
N ASP A 35 -3.87 -0.74 -10.57
CA ASP A 35 -3.62 -1.82 -11.54
C ASP A 35 -2.14 -2.23 -11.63
N LEU A 36 -1.25 -1.24 -11.59
CA LEU A 36 0.19 -1.43 -11.76
C LEU A 36 0.98 -1.28 -10.45
N TYR A 37 0.45 -0.49 -9.52
CA TYR A 37 1.09 -0.21 -8.25
C TYR A 37 0.14 -0.45 -7.08
N ARG A 38 0.71 -0.73 -5.91
CA ARG A 38 -0.03 -0.76 -4.65
C ARG A 38 0.82 -0.23 -3.50
N VAL A 39 0.16 0.14 -2.42
CA VAL A 39 0.79 0.52 -1.15
C VAL A 39 0.42 -0.52 -0.11
N ILE A 40 1.42 -1.03 0.60
CA ILE A 40 1.24 -1.93 1.74
C ILE A 40 1.97 -1.38 2.98
N ALA A 41 1.54 -1.79 4.17
CA ALA A 41 2.41 -1.74 5.35
C ALA A 41 3.27 -3.00 5.39
N CYS A 42 4.57 -2.88 5.66
CA CYS A 42 5.40 -4.07 5.87
C CYS A 42 4.90 -4.87 7.07
N LYS A 43 5.23 -6.16 7.12
CA LYS A 43 4.76 -7.10 8.16
C LYS A 43 5.11 -6.66 9.59
N ASP A 44 6.19 -5.91 9.74
CA ASP A 44 6.70 -5.43 11.04
C ASP A 44 6.19 -4.02 11.39
N HIS A 45 5.34 -3.42 10.54
CA HIS A 45 4.79 -2.08 10.70
C HIS A 45 5.84 -0.98 10.93
N LEU A 46 7.01 -1.10 10.27
CA LEU A 46 8.12 -0.15 10.35
C LEU A 46 8.18 0.81 9.16
N GLN A 47 7.59 0.44 8.03
CA GLN A 47 7.62 1.21 6.79
C GLN A 47 6.44 0.85 5.90
N TRP A 48 6.01 1.81 5.07
CA TRP A 48 5.16 1.56 3.92
C TRP A 48 6.02 1.14 2.74
N ILE A 49 5.48 0.23 1.92
CA ILE A 49 6.14 -0.25 0.72
C ILE A 49 5.22 0.05 -0.46
N ILE A 50 5.72 0.84 -1.42
CA ILE A 50 5.14 0.91 -2.75
C ILE A 50 5.65 -0.32 -3.51
N GLN A 51 4.74 -1.10 -4.05
CA GLN A 51 5.07 -2.25 -4.88
C GLN A 51 4.56 -2.06 -6.29
N ARG A 52 5.28 -2.63 -7.25
CA ARG A 52 4.87 -2.73 -8.65
C ARG A 52 4.44 -4.15 -8.98
N ARG A 53 3.47 -4.29 -9.87
CA ARG A 53 3.04 -5.59 -10.38
C ARG A 53 4.17 -6.20 -11.20
N ALA A 54 4.61 -7.39 -10.83
CA ALA A 54 5.75 -8.09 -11.44
C ALA A 54 5.33 -9.20 -12.42
N GLY A 55 4.03 -9.54 -12.47
CA GLY A 55 3.47 -10.57 -13.36
C GLY A 55 2.63 -11.59 -12.60
N VAL A 56 2.42 -12.76 -13.20
CA VAL A 56 1.69 -13.89 -12.60
C VAL A 56 2.66 -15.04 -12.39
N ARG A 57 2.66 -15.62 -11.18
CA ARG A 57 3.46 -16.80 -10.85
C ARG A 57 2.61 -17.78 -10.06
N HIS A 58 2.62 -19.06 -10.45
CA HIS A 58 1.80 -20.11 -9.85
C HIS A 58 0.30 -19.75 -9.74
N GLY A 59 -0.25 -19.12 -10.78
CA GLY A 59 -1.66 -18.73 -10.84
C GLY A 59 -2.04 -17.48 -10.04
N GLY A 60 -1.10 -16.84 -9.32
CA GLY A 60 -1.35 -15.61 -8.56
C GLY A 60 -0.54 -14.42 -9.05
N VAL A 61 -1.10 -13.22 -8.95
CA VAL A 61 -0.35 -11.98 -9.19
C VAL A 61 0.78 -11.85 -8.16
N ARG A 62 1.97 -11.49 -8.64
CA ARG A 62 3.14 -11.20 -7.82
C ARG A 62 3.45 -9.71 -7.84
N TRP A 63 3.86 -9.21 -6.69
CA TRP A 63 4.27 -7.84 -6.47
C TRP A 63 5.74 -7.78 -6.03
N ASP A 64 6.50 -6.84 -6.57
CA ASP A 64 7.88 -6.57 -6.17
C ASP A 64 8.00 -5.17 -5.57
N SER A 65 8.83 -5.04 -4.54
CA SER A 65 9.08 -3.76 -3.87
C SER A 65 9.72 -2.74 -4.81
N PHE A 66 9.15 -1.54 -4.84
CA PHE A 66 9.60 -0.43 -5.68
C PHE A 66 10.18 0.71 -4.83
N ALA A 67 9.52 1.08 -3.73
CA ALA A 67 10.01 2.11 -2.81
C ALA A 67 9.60 1.82 -1.37
N TYR A 68 10.40 2.31 -0.43
CA TYR A 68 10.18 2.20 1.01
C TYR A 68 10.02 3.60 1.60
N CYS A 69 8.98 3.82 2.39
CA CYS A 69 8.67 5.12 2.95
C CYS A 69 8.32 5.00 4.43
N ARG A 70 8.95 5.83 5.25
CA ARG A 70 8.65 5.92 6.69
C ARG A 70 7.72 7.07 7.04
N THR A 71 7.64 8.09 6.19
CA THR A 71 6.76 9.25 6.41
C THR A 71 5.65 9.28 5.37
N ARG A 72 4.47 9.75 5.79
CA ARG A 72 3.30 9.86 4.91
C ARG A 72 3.59 10.78 3.73
N ASP A 73 4.24 11.91 3.97
CA ASP A 73 4.53 12.89 2.93
C ASP A 73 5.48 12.32 1.85
N ALA A 74 6.48 11.52 2.26
CA ALA A 74 7.36 10.84 1.31
C ALA A 74 6.59 9.78 0.50
N LEU A 75 5.69 9.05 1.14
CA LEU A 75 4.82 8.07 0.49
C LEU A 75 3.90 8.73 -0.55
N ILE A 76 3.17 9.78 -0.15
CA ILE A 76 2.26 10.53 -1.04
C ILE A 76 3.04 11.11 -2.22
N ARG A 77 4.15 11.80 -1.97
CA ARG A 77 4.97 12.39 -3.04
C ARG A 77 5.44 11.34 -4.05
N ARG A 78 5.88 10.17 -3.58
CA ARG A 78 6.31 9.07 -4.46
C ARG A 78 5.15 8.45 -5.21
N TRP A 79 4.01 8.25 -4.54
CA TRP A 79 2.81 7.66 -5.13
C TRP A 79 2.22 8.54 -6.23
N THR A 80 2.07 9.84 -5.98
CA THR A 80 1.60 10.81 -6.98
C THR A 80 2.53 10.85 -8.19
N GLY A 81 3.85 10.77 -8.00
CA GLY A 81 4.81 10.74 -9.11
C GLY A 81 4.72 9.50 -10.02
N LEU A 82 4.05 8.42 -9.59
CA LEU A 82 3.84 7.21 -10.38
C LEU A 82 2.56 7.25 -11.22
N HIS A 83 1.64 8.18 -10.93
CA HIS A 83 0.35 8.31 -11.59
C HIS A 83 0.38 9.56 -12.49
N VAL A 84 0.81 9.36 -13.74
CA VAL A 84 0.95 10.42 -14.76
C VAL A 84 -0.40 10.96 -15.22
N ASP A 85 -1.48 10.23 -14.98
CA ASP A 85 -2.86 10.64 -15.30
C ASP A 85 -3.39 11.78 -14.40
N GLY A 86 -2.62 12.21 -13.40
CA GLY A 86 -2.99 13.31 -12.51
C GLY A 86 -3.97 12.92 -11.41
N SER A 87 -4.22 11.62 -11.20
CA SER A 87 -5.02 11.15 -10.07
C SER A 87 -4.35 11.52 -8.75
N THR A 88 -4.97 12.47 -8.04
CA THR A 88 -4.48 13.04 -6.79
C THR A 88 -5.34 12.67 -5.58
N ASP A 89 -6.46 11.98 -5.80
CA ASP A 89 -7.40 11.66 -4.74
C ASP A 89 -7.12 10.27 -4.15
N TRP A 90 -6.32 10.25 -3.10
CA TRP A 90 -5.94 9.04 -2.37
C TRP A 90 -6.28 9.18 -0.88
N PRO A 91 -7.58 9.27 -0.51
CA PRO A 91 -8.00 9.62 0.85
C PRO A 91 -7.50 8.64 1.91
N SER A 92 -7.22 7.39 1.52
CA SER A 92 -6.60 6.38 2.40
C SER A 92 -5.16 6.74 2.78
N LEU A 93 -4.37 7.40 1.92
CA LEU A 93 -3.00 7.82 2.22
C LEU A 93 -2.96 9.04 3.14
N GLU A 94 -3.85 10.02 2.91
CA GLU A 94 -3.95 11.23 3.73
C GLU A 94 -4.30 10.92 5.20
N ARG A 95 -5.09 9.86 5.41
CA ARG A 95 -5.51 9.40 6.74
C ARG A 95 -4.45 8.57 7.48
N LEU A 96 -3.31 8.28 6.85
CA LEU A 96 -2.19 7.61 7.53
C LEU A 96 -1.57 8.55 8.59
N PRO A 97 -0.95 7.98 9.64
CA PRO A 97 -0.14 8.78 10.56
C PRO A 97 1.03 9.45 9.82
N ALA A 98 1.57 10.53 10.36
CA ALA A 98 2.71 11.24 9.75
C ALA A 98 3.95 10.33 9.55
N GLN A 99 4.12 9.35 10.44
CA GLN A 99 5.19 8.34 10.38
C GLN A 99 4.66 6.96 10.80
N ILE A 100 5.25 5.91 10.23
CA ILE A 100 5.06 4.51 10.61
C ILE A 100 6.27 3.99 11.40
N GLY A 101 6.05 3.04 12.30
CA GLY A 101 7.02 2.61 13.30
C GLY A 101 7.06 3.55 14.52
N ARG A 102 7.56 3.05 15.66
CA ARG A 102 7.62 3.83 16.91
C ARG A 102 8.44 5.12 16.72
N SER A 103 7.87 6.24 17.17
CA SER A 103 8.60 7.45 17.59
C SER A 103 9.40 7.17 18.85
#